data_AF-A0A397B475-F1
#
_entry.id   AF-A0A397B475-F1
#
_cell.length_a   1.000
_cell.length_b   1.000
_cell.length_c   1.000
_cell.angle_alpha   90.00
_cell.angle_beta   90.00
_cell.angle_gamma   90.00
#
_symmetry.space_group_name_H-M   'P 1'
#
loop_
_entity.id
_entity.type
_entity.pdbx_description
1 polymer ?
#
loop_
_entity_poly.entity_id
_entity_poly.type
_entity_poly.pdbx_seq_one_letter_code
_entity_poly.pdbx_strand_id
1 'polypeptide(L)'
;MLGRLHVHVEEKAKKLIKNGCKGLFEGAHLPLSQEVKRLALITRTSGLSALRPADIDRIVQECMQDVFSAISATAVEFNLARGDYHAATNITGFLKVAQAMFRQGAV
;
A
#
# COMPACT_ATOMS: atom_id res chain seq x y z
N MET A 1 28.81 -3.98 -9.67
CA MET A 1 27.50 -4.27 -10.29
C MET A 1 26.38 -3.29 -9.90
N LEU A 2 26.37 -2.73 -8.68
CA LEU A 2 25.35 -1.77 -8.21
C LEU A 2 25.27 -0.43 -8.98
N GLY A 3 26.38 0.05 -9.54
CA GLY A 3 26.41 1.32 -10.28
C GLY A 3 25.69 1.30 -11.64
N ARG A 4 25.66 0.16 -12.35
CA ARG A 4 24.94 0.05 -13.64
C ARG A 4 23.43 0.00 -13.49
N LEU A 5 22.94 -0.55 -12.37
CA LEU A 5 21.50 -0.66 -12.11
C LEU A 5 20.87 0.73 -11.86
N HIS A 6 21.55 1.58 -11.09
CA HIS A 6 21.09 2.94 -10.78
C HIS A 6 20.97 3.82 -12.04
N VAL A 7 21.97 3.76 -12.93
CA VAL A 7 21.97 4.54 -14.18
C VAL A 7 20.76 4.18 -15.05
N HIS A 8 20.40 2.91 -15.13
CA HIS A 8 19.24 2.47 -15.92
C HIS A 8 17.88 2.85 -15.33
N VAL A 9 17.76 2.99 -14.01
CA VAL A 9 16.50 3.45 -13.37
C VAL A 9 16.28 4.93 -13.67
N GLU A 10 17.33 5.74 -13.55
CA GLU A 10 17.26 7.18 -13.79
C GLU A 10 16.94 7.50 -15.26
N GLU A 11 17.54 6.79 -16.21
CA GLU A 11 17.22 6.96 -17.64
C GLU A 11 15.75 6.64 -17.94
N LYS A 12 15.21 5.57 -17.35
CA LYS A 12 13.80 5.19 -17.51
C LYS A 12 12.86 6.24 -16.91
N ALA A 13 13.18 6.75 -15.72
CA ALA A 13 12.41 7.82 -15.08
C ALA A 13 12.38 9.10 -15.95
N LYS A 14 13.54 9.53 -16.47
CA LYS A 14 13.62 10.68 -17.39
C LYS A 14 12.77 10.47 -18.64
N LYS A 15 12.76 9.26 -19.20
CA LYS A 15 11.92 8.91 -20.36
C LYS A 15 10.43 9.02 -20.04
N LEU A 16 10.00 8.54 -18.87
CA LEU A 16 8.61 8.64 -18.43
C LEU A 16 8.17 10.10 -18.27
N ILE A 17 9.02 10.95 -17.67
CA ILE A 17 8.74 12.39 -17.51
C ILE A 17 8.61 13.07 -18.86
N LYS A 18 9.55 12.81 -19.79
CA LYS A 18 9.51 13.40 -21.15
C LYS A 18 8.25 13.00 -21.93
N ASN A 19 7.72 11.81 -21.66
CA ASN A 19 6.49 11.30 -22.28
C ASN A 19 5.21 11.75 -21.55
N GLY A 20 5.31 12.66 -20.57
CA GLY A 20 4.15 13.22 -19.89
C GLY A 20 3.52 12.31 -18.85
N CYS A 21 4.27 11.35 -18.30
CA CYS A 21 3.79 10.52 -17.19
C CYS A 21 3.48 11.40 -15.97
N LYS A 22 2.25 11.31 -15.45
CA LYS A 22 1.75 12.14 -14.32
C LYS A 22 1.76 11.44 -12.97
N GLY A 23 1.98 10.13 -12.96
CA GLY A 23 1.95 9.32 -11.75
C GLY A 23 2.63 7.98 -11.97
N LEU A 24 3.29 7.48 -10.92
CA LEU A 24 3.95 6.20 -10.89
C LEU A 24 3.31 5.37 -9.77
N PHE A 25 2.82 4.17 -10.10
CA PHE A 25 2.19 3.25 -9.16
C PHE A 25 2.93 1.92 -9.21
N GLU A 26 3.54 1.53 -8.09
CA GLU A 26 4.36 0.32 -8.01
C GLU A 26 3.50 -0.92 -7.79
N GLY A 27 3.40 -1.80 -8.80
CA GLY A 27 2.65 -3.06 -8.73
C GLY A 27 3.51 -4.33 -8.68
N ALA A 28 4.81 -4.22 -8.97
CA ALA A 28 5.69 -5.39 -9.16
C ALA A 28 6.10 -6.07 -7.84
N HIS A 29 5.90 -5.40 -6.69
CA HIS A 29 5.93 -6.03 -5.37
C HIS A 29 4.68 -5.63 -4.58
N LEU A 30 3.55 -6.27 -4.91
CA LEU A 30 2.27 -6.08 -4.25
C LEU A 30 1.93 -7.32 -3.40
N PRO A 31 2.25 -7.35 -2.08
CA PRO A 31 1.80 -8.43 -1.19
C PRO A 31 0.29 -8.40 -0.96
N LEU A 32 -0.47 -7.53 -1.63
CA LEU A 32 -1.93 -7.56 -1.62
C LEU A 32 -2.48 -8.85 -2.23
N SER A 33 -1.75 -9.53 -3.12
CA SER A 33 -2.14 -10.88 -3.52
C SER A 33 -2.16 -11.87 -2.35
N GLN A 34 -1.43 -11.61 -1.27
CA GLN A 34 -1.42 -12.44 -0.06
C GLN A 34 -2.49 -12.00 0.95
N GLU A 35 -2.79 -10.70 1.05
CA GLU A 35 -3.90 -10.18 1.88
C GLU A 35 -5.28 -10.55 1.31
N VAL A 36 -5.47 -10.45 -0.02
CA VAL A 36 -6.69 -10.90 -0.71
C VAL A 36 -6.83 -12.43 -0.66
N LYS A 37 -5.72 -13.16 -0.78
CA LYS A 37 -5.72 -14.61 -0.50
C LYS A 37 -6.03 -14.90 0.96
N ARG A 38 -5.58 -14.06 1.91
CA ARG A 38 -5.94 -14.18 3.34
C ARG A 38 -7.41 -13.94 3.57
N LEU A 39 -8.05 -12.99 2.89
CA LEU A 39 -9.49 -12.80 2.97
C LEU A 39 -10.25 -14.04 2.47
N ALA A 40 -9.85 -14.60 1.32
CA ALA A 40 -10.40 -15.86 0.81
C ALA A 40 -10.08 -17.07 1.73
N LEU A 41 -8.93 -17.07 2.40
CA LEU A 41 -8.51 -18.11 3.33
C LEU A 41 -9.27 -18.01 4.66
N ILE A 42 -9.49 -16.81 5.20
CA ILE A 42 -10.28 -16.54 6.40
C ILE A 42 -11.73 -16.98 6.18
N THR A 43 -12.33 -16.68 5.02
CA THR A 43 -13.66 -17.21 4.65
C THR A 43 -13.68 -18.74 4.69
N ARG A 44 -12.59 -19.41 4.25
CA ARG A 44 -12.47 -20.89 4.32
C ARG A 44 -12.20 -21.45 5.73
N THR A 45 -11.42 -20.79 6.58
CA THR A 45 -11.09 -21.29 7.94
C THR A 45 -12.14 -20.96 8.99
N SER A 46 -12.95 -19.91 8.81
CA SER A 46 -13.97 -19.48 9.80
C SER A 46 -15.39 -20.02 9.53
N GLY A 47 -15.58 -20.87 8.52
CA GLY A 47 -16.86 -21.53 8.23
C GLY A 47 -17.93 -20.62 7.59
N LEU A 48 -17.57 -19.40 7.19
CA LEU A 48 -18.45 -18.48 6.48
C LEU A 48 -18.55 -18.88 5.00
N SER A 49 -19.78 -18.99 4.50
CA SER A 49 -20.14 -19.32 3.12
C SER A 49 -19.32 -18.55 2.06
N ALA A 50 -19.01 -19.24 0.95
CA ALA A 50 -18.20 -18.74 -0.17
C ALA A 50 -18.66 -17.36 -0.68
N LEU A 51 -17.87 -16.32 -0.43
CA LEU A 51 -18.07 -14.99 -1.01
C LEU A 51 -18.07 -15.09 -2.54
N ARG A 52 -18.98 -14.35 -3.19
CA ARG A 52 -18.98 -14.28 -4.65
C ARG A 52 -17.84 -13.38 -5.10
N PRO A 53 -17.31 -13.55 -6.32
CA PRO A 53 -16.25 -12.70 -6.85
C PRO A 53 -16.56 -11.19 -6.75
N ALA A 54 -17.82 -10.80 -6.95
CA ALA A 54 -18.26 -9.41 -6.80
C ALA A 54 -18.17 -8.89 -5.36
N ASP A 55 -18.40 -9.76 -4.37
CA ASP A 55 -18.26 -9.39 -2.95
C ASP A 55 -16.78 -9.23 -2.59
N ILE A 56 -15.90 -10.06 -3.15
CA ILE A 56 -14.45 -9.95 -3.00
C ILE A 56 -13.95 -8.64 -3.62
N ASP A 57 -14.35 -8.35 -4.86
CA ASP A 57 -13.96 -7.13 -5.56
C ASP A 57 -14.37 -5.87 -4.80
N ARG A 58 -15.60 -5.85 -4.26
CA ARG A 58 -16.08 -4.76 -3.40
C ARG A 58 -15.22 -4.57 -2.16
N ILE A 59 -14.87 -5.65 -1.45
CA ILE A 59 -14.05 -5.57 -0.24
C ILE A 59 -12.64 -5.07 -0.57
N VAL A 60 -12.07 -5.54 -1.69
CA VAL A 60 -10.75 -5.07 -2.15
C VAL A 60 -10.80 -3.58 -2.47
N GLN A 61 -11.81 -3.12 -3.19
CA GLN A 61 -11.98 -1.72 -3.55
C GLN A 61 -12.11 -0.83 -2.30
N GLU A 62 -12.93 -1.24 -1.33
CA GLU A 62 -13.13 -0.54 -0.06
C GLU A 62 -11.82 -0.48 0.74
N CYS A 63 -11.13 -1.61 0.88
CA CYS A 63 -9.83 -1.67 1.56
C CYS A 63 -8.78 -0.74 0.92
N MET A 64 -8.70 -0.69 -0.41
CA MET A 64 -7.77 0.19 -1.10
C MET A 64 -8.10 1.68 -0.92
N GLN A 65 -9.39 2.02 -0.85
CA GLN A 65 -9.84 3.38 -0.53
C GLN A 65 -9.48 3.77 0.90
N ASP A 66 -9.66 2.87 1.86
CA ASP A 66 -9.28 3.09 3.26
C ASP A 66 -7.77 3.30 3.41
N VAL A 67 -6.97 2.48 2.73
CA VAL A 67 -5.50 2.61 2.71
C VAL A 67 -5.09 3.97 2.17
N PHE A 68 -5.63 4.38 1.02
CA PHE A 68 -5.29 5.67 0.43
C PHE A 68 -5.75 6.86 1.28
N SER A 69 -6.93 6.76 1.88
CA SER A 69 -7.48 7.77 2.80
C SER A 69 -6.57 7.96 4.01
N ALA A 70 -6.16 6.87 4.65
CA ALA A 70 -5.27 6.91 5.81
C ALA A 70 -3.90 7.52 5.47
N ILE A 71 -3.29 7.12 4.35
CA ILE A 71 -2.00 7.68 3.90
C ILE A 71 -2.13 9.17 3.59
N SER A 72 -3.22 9.57 2.91
CA SER A 72 -3.48 10.97 2.59
C SER A 72 -3.67 11.82 3.84
N ALA A 73 -4.38 11.30 4.85
CA ALA A 73 -4.54 11.96 6.15
C ALA A 73 -3.19 12.12 6.87
N THR A 74 -2.36 11.07 6.91
CA THR A 74 -1.01 11.14 7.49
C THR A 74 -0.12 12.16 6.78
N ALA A 75 -0.21 12.26 5.44
CA ALA A 75 0.55 13.26 4.70
C ALA A 75 0.22 14.70 5.13
N VAL A 76 -1.06 14.97 5.40
CA VAL A 76 -1.53 16.26 5.92
C VAL A 76 -1.13 16.45 7.37
N GLU A 77 -1.36 15.46 8.23
CA GLU A 77 -1.08 15.51 9.67
C GLU A 77 0.40 15.81 9.96
N PHE A 78 1.31 15.22 9.18
CA PHE A 78 2.75 15.39 9.34
C PHE A 78 3.34 16.49 8.45
N ASN A 79 2.51 17.33 7.83
CA ASN A 79 2.93 18.43 6.96
C ASN A 79 3.95 18.01 5.88
N LEU A 80 3.73 16.85 5.25
CA LEU A 80 4.60 16.35 4.19
C LEU A 80 4.43 17.19 2.92
N ALA A 81 5.46 17.18 2.08
CA ALA A 81 5.40 17.82 0.78
C ALA A 81 4.21 17.26 -0.02
N ARG A 82 3.49 18.13 -0.75
CA ARG A 82 2.31 17.73 -1.52
C ARG A 82 2.68 16.60 -2.48
N GLY A 83 2.03 15.45 -2.34
CA GLY A 83 2.26 14.27 -3.18
C GLY A 83 3.37 13.33 -2.69
N ASP A 84 3.98 13.57 -1.52
CA ASP A 84 4.92 12.64 -0.89
C ASP A 84 4.20 11.47 -0.18
N TYR A 85 3.53 10.65 -1.00
CA TYR A 85 2.81 9.47 -0.53
C TYR A 85 3.76 8.36 -0.06
N HIS A 86 5.02 8.37 -0.50
CA HIS A 86 6.01 7.38 -0.10
C HIS A 86 6.38 7.54 1.38
N ALA A 87 6.73 8.75 1.82
CA ALA A 87 6.98 9.03 3.23
C ALA A 87 5.72 8.80 4.09
N ALA A 88 4.56 9.26 3.61
CA ALA A 88 3.29 9.09 4.30
C ALA A 88 2.96 7.61 4.56
N THR A 89 3.14 6.74 3.56
CA THR A 89 2.87 5.30 3.67
C THR A 89 3.67 4.65 4.80
N ASN A 90 4.95 5.00 4.92
CA ASN A 90 5.82 4.47 5.96
C ASN A 90 5.38 4.92 7.35
N ILE A 91 5.03 6.20 7.51
CA ILE A 91 4.55 6.74 8.78
C ILE A 91 3.21 6.09 9.18
N THR A 92 2.25 6.00 8.26
CA THR A 92 0.95 5.36 8.52
C THR A 92 1.13 3.91 8.96
N GLY A 93 1.96 3.13 8.25
CA GLY A 93 2.24 1.74 8.61
C GLY A 93 2.89 1.60 9.98
N PHE A 94 3.89 2.44 10.26
CA PHE A 94 4.57 2.47 11.56
C PHE A 94 3.61 2.79 12.72
N LEU A 95 2.79 3.84 12.58
CA LEU A 95 1.86 4.26 13.64
C LEU A 95 0.85 3.16 13.97
N LYS A 96 0.32 2.44 12.96
CA LYS A 96 -0.62 1.33 13.20
C LYS A 96 0.00 0.23 14.07
N VAL A 97 1.26 -0.13 13.81
CA VAL A 97 1.97 -1.14 14.59
C VAL A 97 2.33 -0.60 15.98
N ALA A 98 2.90 0.60 16.05
CA ALA A 98 3.30 1.21 17.31
C ALA A 98 2.12 1.38 18.27
N GLN A 99 0.96 1.83 17.78
CA GLN A 99 -0.26 1.94 18.58
C GLN A 99 -0.74 0.57 19.11
N ALA A 100 -0.67 -0.48 18.30
CA ALA A 100 -0.99 -1.83 18.73
C ALA A 100 -0.03 -2.30 19.84
N MET A 101 1.27 -2.05 19.68
CA MET A 101 2.28 -2.37 20.68
C MET A 101 2.05 -1.62 22.00
N PHE A 102 1.77 -0.31 21.95
CA PHE A 102 1.47 0.48 23.15
C PHE A 102 0.24 -0.06 23.90
N ARG A 103 -0.78 -0.53 23.18
CA ARG A 103 -2.00 -1.10 23.79
C ARG A 103 -1.78 -2.47 24.41
N GLN A 104 -0.89 -3.27 23.83
CA GLN A 104 -0.56 -4.61 24.34
C GLN A 104 0.42 -4.54 25.52
N GLY A 105 1.16 -3.44 25.66
CA GLY A 105 2.18 -3.27 26.70
C GLY A 105 3.48 -3.99 26.36
N ALA A 106 4.40 -4.03 27.31
CA ALA A 106 5.62 -4.83 27.19
C ALA A 106 5.28 -6.30 27.49
N VAL A 107 5.07 -7.08 26.43
CA VAL A 107 4.76 -8.52 26.44
C VAL A 107 5.99 -9.37 26.14
#